data_AF-A0A7S0DJY9-F1
#
_entry.id   AF-A0A7S0DJY9-F1
#
_cell.length_a   1.000
_cell.length_b   1.000
_cell.length_c   1.000
_cell.angle_alpha   90.00
_cell.angle_beta   90.00
_cell.angle_gamma   90.00
#
_symmetry.space_group_name_H-M   'P 1'
#
loop_
_entity.id
_entity.type
_entity.pdbx_description
1 polymer ?
#
loop_
_entity_poly.entity_id
_entity_poly.type
_entity_poly.pdbx_seq_one_letter_code
_entity_poly.pdbx_strand_id
1 'polypeptide(L)'
;GAACVEATDEGVPEHEVALHSTQAMIREIAKISPDIELMDTWTWFQSGINTDGAHNPVTTRKIEKGDILSLNCFPMIAGYYTALERTLFFDSCSDDSIKIWEANCE
;
A
#
# COMPACT_ATOMS: atom_id res chain seq x y z
N GLY A 1 -3.77 3.35 4.01
CA GLY A 1 -3.95 4.70 3.42
C GLY A 1 -2.89 5.64 3.95
N ALA A 2 -3.26 6.54 4.87
CA ALA A 2 -2.33 7.56 5.39
C ALA A 2 -1.02 6.98 5.97
N ALA A 3 -1.10 5.89 6.75
CA ALA A 3 0.10 5.22 7.28
C ALA A 3 1.07 4.73 6.19
N CYS A 4 0.58 4.20 5.06
CA CYS A 4 1.46 3.85 3.95
C CYS A 4 2.22 5.07 3.44
N VAL A 5 1.50 6.18 3.22
CA VAL A 5 2.09 7.43 2.70
C VAL A 5 3.10 8.00 3.70
N GLU A 6 2.79 7.98 5.00
CA GLU A 6 3.69 8.40 6.07
C GLU A 6 5.02 7.63 6.08
N ALA A 7 4.99 6.33 5.79
CA ALA A 7 6.19 5.48 5.76
C ALA A 7 6.91 5.46 4.40
N THR A 8 6.35 6.08 3.36
CA THR A 8 6.93 6.10 2.02
C THR A 8 8.02 7.16 1.95
N ASP A 9 9.27 6.75 1.77
CA ASP A 9 10.41 7.67 1.58
C ASP A 9 11.51 7.03 0.71
N GLU A 10 12.45 7.85 0.23
CA GLU A 10 13.55 7.43 -0.64
C GLU A 10 14.40 6.36 0.06
N GLY A 11 14.61 5.23 -0.62
CA GLY A 11 15.44 4.15 -0.09
C GLY A 11 14.76 3.27 0.97
N VAL A 12 13.54 3.58 1.42
CA VAL A 12 12.74 2.70 2.28
C VAL A 12 12.34 1.46 1.48
N PRO A 13 12.54 0.24 2.00
CA PRO A 13 12.14 -0.96 1.31
C PRO A 13 10.64 -1.23 1.47
N GLU A 14 10.02 -1.85 0.46
CA GLU A 14 8.56 -2.08 0.41
C GLU A 14 7.99 -2.72 1.68
N HIS A 15 8.71 -3.70 2.26
CA HIS A 15 8.27 -4.38 3.47
C HIS A 15 8.18 -3.49 4.70
N GLU A 16 8.99 -2.44 4.81
CA GLU A 16 8.89 -1.50 5.94
C GLU A 16 7.61 -0.67 5.85
N VAL A 17 7.23 -0.23 4.64
CA VAL A 17 5.95 0.44 4.40
C VAL A 17 4.77 -0.49 4.70
N ALA A 18 4.85 -1.74 4.23
CA ALA A 18 3.81 -2.74 4.46
C ALA A 18 3.64 -3.08 5.95
N LEU A 19 4.74 -3.20 6.71
CA LEU A 19 4.73 -3.44 8.15
C LEU A 19 4.05 -2.29 8.89
N HIS A 20 4.45 -1.03 8.62
CA HIS A 20 3.88 0.14 9.29
C HIS A 20 2.38 0.29 9.02
N SER A 21 1.96 0.13 7.77
CA SER A 21 0.54 0.19 7.39
C SER A 21 -0.30 -0.92 8.02
N THR A 22 0.22 -2.15 8.03
CA THR A 22 -0.49 -3.30 8.62
C THR A 22 -0.66 -3.12 10.13
N GLN A 23 0.39 -2.65 10.83
CA GLN A 23 0.31 -2.31 12.25
C GLN A 23 -0.74 -1.24 12.54
N ALA A 24 -0.82 -0.20 11.70
CA ALA A 24 -1.82 0.85 11.85
C ALA A 24 -3.26 0.30 11.76
N MET A 25 -3.53 -0.56 10.77
CA MET A 25 -4.85 -1.18 10.62
C MET A 25 -5.18 -2.12 11.80
N ILE A 26 -4.27 -3.00 12.18
CA ILE A 26 -4.48 -3.95 13.30
C ILE A 26 -4.78 -3.19 14.59
N ARG A 27 -4.04 -2.11 14.88
CA ARG A 27 -4.27 -1.28 16.08
C ARG A 27 -5.63 -0.60 16.05
N GLU A 28 -6.07 -0.09 14.89
CA GLU A 28 -7.40 0.53 14.80
C GLU A 28 -8.52 -0.51 14.95
N ILE A 29 -8.40 -1.71 14.36
CA ILE A 29 -9.35 -2.80 14.55
C ILE A 29 -9.46 -3.18 16.04
N ALA A 30 -8.33 -3.38 16.71
CA ALA A 30 -8.28 -3.72 18.13
C ALA A 30 -8.93 -2.64 19.02
N LYS A 31 -8.78 -1.37 18.64
CA LYS A 31 -9.35 -0.22 19.36
C LYS A 31 -10.87 -0.12 19.21
N ILE A 32 -11.41 -0.38 18.01
CA ILE A 32 -12.86 -0.24 17.75
C ILE A 32 -13.68 -1.48 18.14
N SER A 33 -13.04 -2.65 18.27
CA SER A 33 -13.70 -3.90 18.65
C SER A 33 -12.85 -4.72 19.64
N PRO A 34 -12.99 -4.49 20.96
CA PRO A 34 -12.10 -5.07 21.98
C PRO A 34 -12.08 -6.60 22.07
N ASP A 35 -13.17 -7.28 21.71
CA ASP A 35 -13.32 -8.74 21.83
C ASP A 35 -13.17 -9.48 20.48
N ILE A 36 -12.54 -8.85 19.47
CA ILE A 36 -12.36 -9.43 18.14
C ILE A 36 -11.09 -10.26 18.02
N GLU A 37 -11.11 -11.26 17.14
CA GLU A 37 -9.91 -11.94 16.68
C GLU A 37 -9.17 -11.08 15.63
N LEU A 38 -7.89 -10.78 15.88
CA LEU A 38 -7.03 -10.06 14.94
C LEU A 38 -6.35 -11.06 14.01
N MET A 39 -6.90 -11.21 12.81
CA MET A 39 -6.43 -12.20 11.84
C MET A 39 -6.20 -11.53 10.49
N ASP A 40 -5.20 -12.03 9.77
CA ASP A 40 -5.08 -11.91 8.32
C ASP A 40 -5.23 -10.50 7.75
N THR A 41 -4.97 -9.42 8.50
CA THR A 41 -4.92 -8.05 7.97
C THR A 41 -3.56 -7.84 7.32
N TRP A 42 -3.51 -7.31 6.09
CA TRP A 42 -2.26 -7.13 5.36
C TRP A 42 -2.20 -5.86 4.51
N THR A 43 -1.00 -5.52 4.10
CA THR A 43 -0.72 -4.46 3.13
C THR A 43 0.12 -5.06 2.01
N TRP A 44 -0.26 -4.83 0.76
CA TRP A 44 0.65 -4.94 -0.37
C TRP A 44 1.08 -3.54 -0.79
N PHE A 45 2.35 -3.26 -0.63
CA PHE A 45 2.99 -2.05 -1.13
C PHE A 45 4.00 -2.46 -2.19
N GLN A 46 3.80 -1.98 -3.42
CA GLN A 46 4.59 -2.34 -4.58
C GLN A 46 5.20 -1.09 -5.19
N SER A 47 6.43 -1.20 -5.69
CA SER A 47 7.18 -0.11 -6.31
C SER A 47 7.80 -0.53 -7.65
N GLY A 48 7.81 0.37 -8.62
CA GLY A 48 8.41 0.15 -9.93
C GLY A 48 7.81 -1.09 -10.62
N ILE A 49 8.66 -2.02 -11.08
CA ILE A 49 8.21 -3.23 -11.80
C ILE A 49 7.25 -4.11 -10.98
N ASN A 50 7.30 -4.05 -9.65
CA ASN A 50 6.42 -4.87 -8.81
C ASN A 50 4.95 -4.46 -8.91
N THR A 51 4.62 -3.32 -9.54
CA THR A 51 3.23 -2.91 -9.81
C THR A 51 2.63 -3.59 -11.05
N ASP A 52 3.36 -4.47 -11.75
CA ASP A 52 2.87 -5.17 -12.95
C ASP A 52 1.81 -6.25 -12.65
N GLY A 53 1.75 -6.72 -11.41
CA GLY A 53 0.74 -7.66 -10.90
C GLY A 53 0.08 -7.12 -9.65
N ALA A 54 -1.25 -6.99 -9.67
CA ALA A 54 -2.03 -6.43 -8.56
C ALA A 54 -1.78 -7.16 -7.23
N HIS A 55 -1.51 -8.47 -7.27
CA HIS A 55 -1.28 -9.32 -6.09
C HIS A 55 0.18 -9.77 -5.95
N ASN A 56 1.13 -9.04 -6.53
CA ASN A 56 2.54 -9.33 -6.33
C ASN A 56 2.89 -9.23 -4.84
N PRO A 57 3.57 -10.23 -4.27
CA PRO A 57 4.00 -10.20 -2.87
C PRO A 57 4.97 -9.04 -2.60
N VAL A 58 4.96 -8.59 -1.34
CA VAL A 58 5.90 -7.57 -0.84
C VAL A 58 7.35 -8.05 -1.00
N THR A 59 8.25 -7.15 -1.40
CA THR A 59 9.67 -7.47 -1.62
C THR A 59 10.63 -6.64 -0.75
N THR A 60 11.93 -6.80 -1.00
CA THR A 60 13.00 -5.98 -0.41
C THR A 60 13.42 -4.82 -1.30
N ARG A 61 12.75 -4.61 -2.46
CA ARG A 61 13.00 -3.46 -3.35
C ARG A 61 12.85 -2.16 -2.56
N LYS A 62 13.77 -1.23 -2.81
CA LYS A 62 13.77 0.10 -2.23
C LYS A 62 13.07 1.07 -3.18
N ILE A 63 12.34 2.02 -2.61
CA ILE A 63 11.64 3.07 -3.35
C ILE A 63 12.67 4.05 -3.93
N GLU A 64 12.50 4.38 -5.21
CA GLU A 64 13.31 5.33 -5.95
C GLU A 64 12.45 6.50 -6.47
N LYS A 65 13.05 7.67 -6.67
CA LYS A 65 12.35 8.82 -7.24
C LYS A 65 11.86 8.50 -8.65
N GLY A 66 10.60 8.86 -8.93
CA GLY A 66 9.95 8.55 -10.19
C GLY A 66 9.29 7.17 -10.24
N ASP A 67 9.42 6.34 -9.20
CA ASP A 67 8.70 5.07 -9.13
C ASP A 67 7.19 5.31 -9.16
N ILE A 68 6.50 4.53 -9.99
CA ILE A 68 5.08 4.22 -9.78
C ILE A 68 4.97 3.35 -8.53
N LEU A 69 3.98 3.66 -7.69
CA LEU A 69 3.70 2.94 -6.46
C LEU A 69 2.25 2.44 -6.48
N SER A 70 2.03 1.25 -5.94
CA SER A 70 0.71 0.67 -5.74
C SER A 70 0.53 0.39 -4.25
N LEU A 71 -0.37 1.15 -3.63
CA LEU A 71 -0.76 1.03 -2.23
C LEU A 71 -2.02 0.19 -2.14
N ASN A 72 -1.97 -0.90 -1.39
CA ASN A 72 -3.12 -1.75 -1.13
C ASN A 72 -3.22 -2.10 0.35
N CYS A 73 -4.35 -1.75 0.98
CA CYS A 73 -4.62 -2.00 2.39
C CYS A 73 -5.85 -2.90 2.54
N PHE A 74 -5.69 -4.02 3.27
CA PHE A 74 -6.73 -5.05 3.42
C PHE A 74 -6.98 -5.34 4.91
N PRO A 75 -7.83 -4.55 5.59
CA PRO A 75 -8.26 -4.86 6.93
C PRO A 75 -9.27 -6.02 6.91
N MET A 76 -8.99 -7.06 7.69
CA MET A 76 -9.86 -8.21 7.90
C MET A 76 -10.53 -8.09 9.26
N ILE A 77 -11.86 -7.91 9.26
CA ILE A 77 -12.64 -7.67 10.47
C ILE A 77 -13.68 -8.78 10.59
N ALA A 78 -13.47 -9.74 11.50
CA ALA A 78 -14.36 -10.89 11.69
C ALA A 78 -14.66 -11.66 10.37
N GLY A 79 -13.65 -11.84 9.52
CA GLY A 79 -13.76 -12.49 8.22
C GLY A 79 -14.33 -11.61 7.09
N TYR A 80 -14.77 -10.38 7.38
CA TYR A 80 -15.19 -9.43 6.35
C TYR A 80 -13.96 -8.79 5.70
N TYR A 81 -13.93 -8.85 4.37
CA TYR A 81 -12.90 -8.26 3.54
C TYR A 81 -13.31 -6.88 3.04
N THR A 82 -12.39 -5.92 3.16
CA THR A 82 -12.47 -4.64 2.48
C THR A 82 -11.08 -4.26 1.97
N ALA A 83 -11.02 -3.39 0.96
CA ALA A 83 -9.77 -2.97 0.35
C ALA A 83 -9.75 -1.46 0.07
N LEU A 84 -8.57 -0.87 0.21
CA LEU A 84 -8.24 0.44 -0.35
C LEU A 84 -7.02 0.27 -1.25
N GLU A 85 -7.21 0.53 -2.53
CA GLU A 85 -6.17 0.44 -3.56
C GLU A 85 -5.97 1.80 -4.23
N ARG A 86 -4.73 2.28 -4.31
CA ARG A 86 -4.40 3.57 -4.93
C ARG A 86 -3.05 3.53 -5.64
N THR A 87 -3.03 4.03 -6.86
CA THR A 87 -1.80 4.41 -7.57
C THR A 87 -1.25 5.70 -6.99
N LEU A 88 0.05 5.74 -6.74
CA LEU A 88 0.81 6.91 -6.31
C LEU A 88 2.12 7.00 -7.13
N PHE A 89 2.82 8.13 -7.03
CA PHE A 89 4.16 8.30 -7.58
C PHE A 89 5.07 8.93 -6.52
N PHE A 90 6.33 8.48 -6.44
CA PHE A 90 7.27 9.04 -5.48
C PHE A 90 8.08 10.20 -6.08
N ASP A 91 8.01 11.37 -5.43
CA ASP A 91 8.70 12.64 -5.79
C ASP A 91 8.26 13.27 -7.13
N SER A 92 8.17 12.50 -8.22
CA SER A 92 7.76 12.97 -9.54
C SER A 92 7.02 11.89 -10.34
N CYS A 93 6.26 12.31 -11.35
CA CYS A 93 5.56 11.45 -12.28
C CYS A 93 5.83 11.94 -13.71
N SER A 94 6.16 11.03 -14.64
CA SER A 94 6.44 11.41 -16.04
C SER A 94 5.16 11.76 -16.79
N ASP A 95 5.24 12.62 -17.80
CA ASP A 95 4.08 13.00 -18.63
C ASP A 95 3.39 11.78 -19.26
N ASP A 96 4.16 10.76 -19.65
CA ASP A 96 3.60 9.54 -20.22
C ASP A 96 2.87 8.69 -19.16
N SER A 97 3.40 8.65 -17.93
CA SER A 97 2.73 8.03 -16.79
C SER A 97 1.45 8.78 -16.39
N ILE A 98 1.47 10.12 -16.40
CA ILE A 98 0.30 10.96 -16.09
C ILE A 98 -0.83 10.67 -17.08
N LYS A 99 -0.56 10.65 -18.40
CA LYS A 99 -1.57 10.35 -19.42
C LYS A 99 -2.26 9.00 -19.19
N ILE A 100 -1.48 7.96 -18.85
CA ILE A 100 -2.02 6.63 -18.58
C ILE A 100 -2.83 6.63 -17.28
N TRP A 101 -2.33 7.31 -16.24
CA TRP A 101 -3.02 7.39 -14.96
C TRP A 101 -4.36 8.12 -15.07
N GLU A 102 -4.41 9.27 -15.75
CA GLU A 102 -5.65 10.03 -15.99
C GLU A 102 -6.66 9.18 -16.76
N ALA A 103 -6.24 8.51 -17.84
CA ALA A 103 -7.10 7.62 -18.61
C ALA A 103 -7.63 6.42 -17.81
N ASN A 104 -6.91 5.98 -16.76
CA ASN A 104 -7.36 4.92 -15.87
C ASN A 104 -8.36 5.40 -14.79
N CYS A 105 -8.43 6.72 -14.54
CA CYS A 105 -9.33 7.31 -13.55
C CYS A 105 -10.68 7.75 -14.13
N GLU A 106 -10.81 7.86 -15.45
CA GLU A 106 -12.05 8.13 -16.17
C GLU A 106 -12.85 6.85 -16.50
#